data_AF-A0A6G9SCV3-F1
#
_entry.id   AF-A0A6G9SCV3-F1
#
_cell.length_a   1.000
_cell.length_b   1.000
_cell.length_c   1.000
_cell.angle_alpha   90.00
_cell.angle_beta   90.00
_cell.angle_gamma   90.00
#
_symmetry.space_group_name_H-M   'P 1'
#
loop_
_entity.id
_entity.type
_entity.pdbx_description
1 polymer ?
#
loop_
_entity_poly.entity_id
_entity_poly.type
_entity_poly.pdbx_seq_one_letter_code
_entity_poly.pdbx_strand_id
1 'polypeptide(L)'
;MTKDSPVNTPAKPESTTAARVRNFLIALVAIALSVALVVGLRSETTSASLSKLDEASTPLEVAISNGKPSLVEFYADWCTVCQKMVPDMTELKQQYADQLNFVMLNVDNTKWLPEMLKYRVDGIPHFVFLGKNGETIAQAIGDQPRAVMASNLEALATDSSLPYAQLSGQVSKFSAPVTPTASQEDPRSHGSQVVN
;
A
#
# COMPACT_ATOMS: atom_id res chain seq x y z
N MET A 1 12.14 95.33 25.60
CA MET A 1 11.31 94.29 26.26
C MET A 1 10.89 93.30 25.20
N THR A 2 11.27 92.02 25.40
CA THR A 2 10.58 90.78 24.95
C THR A 2 10.30 90.59 23.44
N LYS A 3 10.59 89.47 22.77
CA LYS A 3 11.07 88.14 23.14
C LYS A 3 11.34 87.40 21.81
N ASP A 4 12.54 86.85 21.61
CA ASP A 4 12.80 85.94 20.50
C ASP A 4 12.06 84.62 20.73
N SER A 5 11.32 84.14 19.72
CA SER A 5 10.73 82.79 19.69
C SER A 5 11.57 81.91 18.77
N PRO A 6 11.98 80.69 19.18
CA PRO A 6 12.81 79.85 18.36
C PRO A 6 11.99 79.11 17.29
N VAL A 7 12.63 78.97 16.14
CA VAL A 7 12.27 78.11 15.01
C VAL A 7 12.07 76.67 15.48
N ASN A 8 10.93 76.06 15.16
CA ASN A 8 10.74 74.62 15.23
C ASN A 8 10.82 74.02 13.82
N THR A 9 11.93 73.37 13.52
CA THR A 9 12.08 72.48 12.36
C THR A 9 11.51 71.11 12.73
N PRO A 10 10.67 70.47 11.90
CA PRO A 10 10.23 69.10 12.16
C PRO A 10 11.41 68.13 11.97
N ALA A 11 11.81 67.46 13.05
CA ALA A 11 12.78 66.38 13.00
C ALA A 11 12.20 65.19 12.21
N LYS A 12 12.87 64.82 11.12
CA LYS A 12 12.60 63.61 10.34
C LYS A 12 12.92 62.38 11.21
N PRO A 13 12.14 61.29 11.18
CA PRO A 13 12.45 60.12 11.99
C PRO A 13 13.70 59.44 11.43
N GLU A 14 14.82 59.58 12.13
CA GLU A 14 16.02 58.81 11.87
C GLU A 14 15.77 57.35 12.26
N SER A 15 15.44 56.54 11.27
CA SER A 15 15.52 55.09 11.37
C SER A 15 16.99 54.72 11.64
N THR A 16 17.31 54.41 12.90
CA THR A 16 18.67 54.07 13.31
C THR A 16 19.10 52.79 12.58
N THR A 17 20.29 52.81 11.98
CA THR A 17 20.87 51.67 11.23
C THR A 17 20.78 50.37 12.02
N ALA A 18 20.89 50.42 13.35
CA ALA A 18 20.72 49.29 14.26
C ALA A 18 19.31 48.65 14.20
N ALA A 19 18.25 49.46 14.13
CA ALA A 19 16.89 48.95 13.97
C ALA A 19 16.69 48.29 12.59
N ARG A 20 17.32 48.84 11.55
CA ARG A 20 17.27 48.27 10.19
C ARG A 20 17.99 46.93 10.11
N VAL A 21 19.16 46.81 10.73
CA VAL A 21 19.93 45.55 10.82
C VAL A 21 19.17 44.50 11.63
N ARG A 22 18.61 44.87 12.79
CA ARG A 22 17.79 43.96 13.61
C ARG A 22 16.58 43.43 12.83
N ASN A 23 15.85 44.31 12.14
CA ASN A 23 14.69 43.91 11.34
C ASN A 23 15.10 42.99 10.17
N PHE A 24 16.27 43.22 9.57
CA PHE A 24 16.81 42.37 8.50
C PHE A 24 17.17 40.97 9.01
N LEU A 25 17.81 40.88 10.18
CA LEU A 25 18.15 39.60 10.82
C LEU A 25 16.88 38.80 11.20
N ILE A 26 15.87 39.47 11.75
CA ILE A 26 14.57 38.85 12.07
C ILE A 26 13.92 38.30 10.80
N ALA A 27 13.95 39.06 9.68
CA ALA A 27 13.40 38.60 8.41
C ALA A 27 14.14 37.37 7.86
N LEU A 28 15.47 37.35 7.94
CA LEU A 28 16.27 36.20 7.49
C LEU A 28 15.98 34.93 8.30
N VAL A 29 15.90 35.05 9.63
CA VAL A 29 15.56 33.92 10.51
C VAL A 29 14.14 33.43 10.24
N ALA A 30 13.17 34.33 10.04
CA ALA A 30 11.80 33.96 9.72
C ALA A 30 11.69 33.23 8.37
N ILE A 31 12.44 33.66 7.36
CA ILE A 31 12.52 32.97 6.05
C ILE A 31 13.15 31.59 6.22
N ALA A 32 14.28 31.49 6.92
CA ALA A 32 14.96 30.22 7.13
C ALA A 32 14.07 29.20 7.88
N LEU A 33 13.38 29.63 8.94
CA LEU A 33 12.43 28.80 9.68
C LEU A 33 11.23 28.40 8.83
N SER A 34 10.71 29.31 8.00
CA SER A 34 9.60 29.04 7.10
C SER A 34 10.00 28.02 6.02
N VAL A 35 11.21 28.13 5.46
CA VAL A 35 11.76 27.15 4.51
C VAL A 35 11.97 25.80 5.20
N ALA A 36 12.56 25.76 6.39
CA ALA A 36 12.75 24.52 7.15
C ALA A 36 11.41 23.84 7.49
N LEU A 37 10.40 24.63 7.89
CA LEU A 37 9.05 24.13 8.16
C LEU A 37 8.37 23.58 6.90
N VAL A 38 8.46 24.30 5.78
CA VAL A 38 7.88 23.85 4.50
C VAL A 38 8.57 22.59 3.99
N VAL A 39 9.90 22.51 4.08
CA VAL A 39 10.65 21.31 3.68
C VAL A 39 10.34 20.13 4.61
N GLY A 40 10.27 20.35 5.92
CA GLY A 40 9.89 19.32 6.89
C GLY A 40 8.46 18.80 6.69
N LEU A 41 7.50 19.67 6.37
CA LEU A 41 6.11 19.28 6.08
C LEU A 41 5.96 18.53 4.75
N ARG A 42 6.84 18.78 3.77
CA ARG A 42 6.81 18.12 2.46
C ARG A 42 7.25 16.65 2.51
N SER A 43 8.07 16.26 3.49
CA SER A 43 8.57 14.88 3.60
C SER A 43 7.55 13.88 4.12
N GLU A 44 6.45 14.32 4.75
CA GLU A 44 5.51 13.44 5.47
C GLU A 44 4.21 13.14 4.70
N THR A 45 4.01 13.67 3.48
CA THR A 45 2.69 13.62 2.79
C THR A 45 2.73 13.09 1.36
N THR A 46 3.40 11.96 1.14
CA THR A 46 3.00 11.08 0.03
C THR A 46 1.82 10.24 0.52
N SER A 47 0.59 10.72 0.38
CA SER A 47 -0.59 9.90 0.65
C SER A 47 -0.64 8.76 -0.36
N ALA A 48 -0.08 7.62 0.01
CA ALA A 48 -0.21 6.40 -0.76
C ALA A 48 -1.68 5.97 -0.72
N SER A 49 -2.28 5.72 -1.88
CA SER A 49 -3.66 5.25 -2.03
C SER A 49 -3.71 4.13 -3.05
N LEU A 50 -4.70 3.24 -2.94
CA LEU A 50 -4.88 2.12 -3.88
C LEU A 50 -4.91 2.59 -5.33
N SER A 51 -5.66 3.66 -5.63
CA SER A 51 -5.72 4.26 -6.97
C SER A 51 -4.37 4.68 -7.52
N LYS A 52 -3.50 5.31 -6.70
CA LYS A 52 -2.16 5.72 -7.15
C LYS A 52 -1.26 4.52 -7.40
N LEU A 53 -1.37 3.46 -6.60
CA LEU A 53 -0.56 2.26 -6.80
C LEU A 53 -1.00 1.52 -8.07
N ASP A 54 -2.30 1.49 -8.33
CA ASP A 54 -2.92 0.90 -9.53
C ASP A 54 -2.54 1.66 -10.80
N GLU A 55 -2.66 3.00 -10.79
CA GLU A 55 -2.23 3.87 -11.89
C GLU A 55 -0.73 3.69 -12.22
N ALA A 56 0.09 3.48 -11.18
CA ALA A 56 1.52 3.21 -11.34
C ALA A 56 1.84 1.74 -11.62
N SER A 57 0.85 0.84 -11.66
CA SER A 57 1.06 -0.60 -11.84
C SER A 57 1.43 -0.95 -13.28
N THR A 58 2.14 -2.06 -13.45
CA THR A 58 2.48 -2.58 -14.76
C THR A 58 1.20 -3.14 -15.40
N PRO A 59 0.85 -2.77 -16.64
CA PRO A 59 -0.27 -3.40 -17.33
C PRO A 59 -0.06 -4.91 -17.43
N LEU A 60 -1.12 -5.69 -17.19
CA LEU A 60 -1.05 -7.15 -17.15
C LEU A 60 -0.44 -7.72 -18.44
N GLU A 61 -0.85 -7.19 -19.60
CA GLU A 61 -0.41 -7.64 -20.91
C GLU A 61 1.10 -7.44 -21.12
N VAL A 62 1.69 -6.41 -20.51
CA VAL A 62 3.14 -6.17 -20.49
C VAL A 62 3.82 -7.11 -19.51
N ALA A 63 3.25 -7.29 -18.32
CA ALA A 63 3.82 -8.11 -17.27
C ALA A 63 3.98 -9.59 -17.68
N ILE A 64 3.04 -10.12 -18.46
CA ILE A 64 3.09 -11.51 -18.94
C ILE A 64 3.96 -11.72 -20.19
N SER A 65 4.45 -10.64 -20.82
CA SER A 65 5.18 -10.71 -22.09
C SER A 65 6.64 -10.22 -22.01
N ASN A 66 7.00 -9.45 -20.98
CA ASN A 66 8.32 -8.83 -20.86
C ASN A 66 9.40 -9.73 -20.22
N GLY A 67 9.06 -10.97 -19.83
CA GLY A 67 10.01 -11.94 -19.27
C GLY A 67 10.48 -11.64 -17.83
N LYS A 68 9.86 -10.67 -17.14
CA LYS A 68 10.10 -10.43 -15.70
C LYS A 68 9.08 -11.19 -14.85
N PRO A 69 9.47 -11.71 -13.68
CA PRO A 69 8.49 -12.27 -12.75
C PRO A 69 7.54 -11.18 -12.28
N SER A 70 6.32 -11.55 -11.90
CA SER A 70 5.26 -10.59 -11.60
C SER A 70 4.52 -10.94 -10.31
N LEU A 71 4.24 -9.94 -9.48
CA LEU A 71 3.21 -10.02 -8.46
C LEU A 71 1.93 -9.39 -9.04
N VAL A 72 0.84 -10.15 -9.05
CA VAL A 72 -0.49 -9.65 -9.38
C VAL A 72 -1.30 -9.55 -8.10
N GLU A 73 -1.84 -8.37 -7.80
CA GLU A 73 -2.73 -8.11 -6.68
C GLU A 73 -4.14 -7.82 -7.19
N PHE A 74 -5.10 -8.63 -6.76
CA PHE A 74 -6.52 -8.34 -6.91
C PHE A 74 -7.00 -7.58 -5.68
N TYR A 75 -7.63 -6.43 -5.89
CA TYR A 75 -8.03 -5.51 -4.83
C TYR A 75 -9.38 -4.86 -5.16
N ALA A 76 -9.92 -4.06 -4.23
CA ALA A 76 -11.02 -3.14 -4.47
C ALA A 76 -10.87 -1.87 -3.63
N ASP A 77 -11.48 -0.77 -4.04
CA ASP A 77 -11.43 0.48 -3.27
C ASP A 77 -12.14 0.38 -1.93
N TRP A 78 -13.18 -0.45 -1.83
CA TRP A 78 -13.92 -0.71 -0.58
C TRP A 78 -13.21 -1.68 0.37
N CYS A 79 -12.10 -2.30 -0.06
CA CYS A 79 -11.36 -3.28 0.73
C CYS A 79 -10.48 -2.60 1.79
N THR A 80 -10.92 -2.62 3.05
CA THR A 80 -10.17 -2.02 4.17
C THR A 80 -8.79 -2.66 4.38
N VAL A 81 -8.66 -3.98 4.20
CA VAL A 81 -7.38 -4.68 4.35
C VAL A 81 -6.40 -4.25 3.25
N CYS A 82 -6.87 -4.14 2.01
CA CYS A 82 -6.06 -3.65 0.89
C CYS A 82 -5.55 -2.23 1.18
N GLN A 83 -6.42 -1.33 1.66
CA GLN A 83 -6.03 0.03 2.06
C GLN A 83 -4.98 0.05 3.17
N LYS A 84 -5.10 -0.83 4.18
CA LYS A 84 -4.13 -0.95 5.27
C LYS A 84 -2.74 -1.33 4.76
N MET A 85 -2.66 -2.18 3.73
CA MET A 85 -1.40 -2.67 3.17
C MET A 85 -0.71 -1.69 2.21
N VAL A 86 -1.39 -0.61 1.80
CA VAL A 86 -0.87 0.36 0.83
C VAL A 86 0.53 0.91 1.18
N PRO A 87 0.84 1.33 2.41
CA PRO A 87 2.18 1.83 2.75
C PRO A 87 3.27 0.79 2.51
N ASP A 88 3.06 -0.43 3.00
CA ASP A 88 4.00 -1.54 2.85
C ASP A 88 4.19 -1.92 1.38
N MET A 89 3.09 -2.03 0.62
CA MET A 89 3.13 -2.34 -0.81
C MET A 89 3.80 -1.24 -1.64
N THR A 90 3.66 0.03 -1.24
CA THR A 90 4.36 1.16 -1.88
C THR A 90 5.87 1.03 -1.74
N GLU A 91 6.33 0.77 -0.52
CA GLU A 91 7.77 0.61 -0.24
C GLU A 91 8.34 -0.62 -0.95
N LEU A 92 7.64 -1.75 -0.91
CA LEU A 92 8.07 -2.98 -1.58
C LEU A 92 8.12 -2.79 -3.10
N LYS A 93 7.11 -2.14 -3.69
CA LYS A 93 7.11 -1.82 -5.11
C LYS A 93 8.31 -0.97 -5.50
N GLN A 94 8.64 0.05 -4.71
CA GLN A 94 9.82 0.89 -4.95
C GLN A 94 11.12 0.08 -4.85
N GLN A 95 11.24 -0.79 -3.85
CA GLN A 95 12.43 -1.61 -3.64
C GLN A 95 12.67 -2.64 -4.76
N TYR A 96 11.60 -3.20 -5.33
CA TYR A 96 11.68 -4.32 -6.28
C TYR A 96 11.30 -3.95 -7.73
N ALA A 97 10.99 -2.69 -8.04
CA ALA A 97 10.51 -2.24 -9.35
C ALA A 97 11.41 -2.70 -10.54
N ASP A 98 12.72 -2.69 -10.34
CA ASP A 98 13.67 -3.06 -11.40
C ASP A 98 13.68 -4.56 -11.67
N GLN A 99 13.33 -5.38 -10.67
CA GLN A 99 13.45 -6.84 -10.71
C GLN A 99 12.11 -7.52 -11.04
N LEU A 100 11.00 -6.95 -10.58
CA LEU A 100 9.66 -7.55 -10.67
C LEU A 100 8.69 -6.59 -11.36
N ASN A 101 7.62 -7.15 -11.94
CA ASN A 101 6.43 -6.37 -12.27
C ASN A 101 5.47 -6.39 -11.08
N PHE A 102 4.77 -5.28 -10.86
CA PHE A 102 3.68 -5.18 -9.90
C PHE A 102 2.42 -4.81 -10.66
N VAL A 103 1.46 -5.73 -10.72
CA VAL A 103 0.19 -5.57 -11.44
C VAL A 103 -0.91 -5.46 -10.40
N MET A 104 -1.82 -4.49 -10.58
CA MET A 104 -3.02 -4.38 -9.76
C MET A 104 -4.25 -4.54 -10.63
N LEU A 105 -5.23 -5.31 -10.15
CA LEU A 105 -6.45 -5.61 -10.86
C LEU A 105 -7.64 -5.37 -9.92
N ASN A 106 -8.37 -4.29 -10.18
CA ASN A 106 -9.57 -3.96 -9.40
C ASN A 106 -10.70 -4.96 -9.73
N VAL A 107 -11.18 -5.70 -8.74
CA VAL A 107 -12.22 -6.74 -8.92
C VAL A 107 -13.59 -6.18 -9.32
N ASP A 108 -13.84 -4.89 -9.08
CA ASP A 108 -15.08 -4.23 -9.53
C ASP A 108 -15.06 -3.97 -11.06
N ASN A 109 -13.90 -4.06 -11.71
CA ASN A 109 -13.77 -3.92 -13.15
C ASN A 109 -14.00 -5.25 -13.88
N THR A 110 -15.11 -5.34 -14.59
CA THR A 110 -15.51 -6.55 -15.33
C THR A 110 -14.54 -6.97 -16.44
N LYS A 111 -13.63 -6.09 -16.89
CA LYS A 111 -12.52 -6.45 -17.79
C LYS A 111 -11.75 -7.65 -17.25
N TRP A 112 -11.57 -7.74 -15.93
CA TRP A 112 -10.74 -8.73 -15.26
C TRP A 112 -11.46 -10.02 -14.87
N LEU A 113 -12.72 -10.21 -15.30
CA LEU A 113 -13.47 -11.46 -15.08
C LEU A 113 -12.70 -12.71 -15.56
N PRO A 114 -12.06 -12.73 -16.74
CA PRO A 114 -11.28 -13.90 -17.18
C PRO A 114 -10.15 -14.24 -16.20
N GLU A 115 -9.42 -13.24 -15.71
CA GLU A 115 -8.33 -13.40 -14.75
C GLU A 115 -8.84 -13.84 -13.38
N MET A 116 -9.92 -13.24 -12.89
CA MET A 116 -10.56 -13.64 -11.63
C MET A 116 -10.99 -15.11 -11.67
N LEU A 117 -11.56 -15.57 -12.78
CA LEU A 117 -11.90 -16.97 -12.97
C LEU A 117 -10.67 -17.88 -13.12
N LYS A 118 -9.66 -17.46 -13.89
CA LYS A 118 -8.41 -18.21 -14.11
C LYS A 118 -7.67 -18.47 -12.80
N TYR A 119 -7.58 -17.46 -11.93
CA TYR A 119 -6.85 -17.55 -10.67
C TYR A 119 -7.75 -17.92 -9.48
N ARG A 120 -9.06 -18.12 -9.70
CA ARG A 120 -10.07 -18.42 -8.68
C ARG A 120 -10.08 -17.41 -7.55
N VAL A 121 -10.19 -16.13 -7.90
CA VAL A 121 -10.27 -15.02 -6.95
C VAL A 121 -11.62 -15.06 -6.24
N ASP A 122 -11.62 -15.54 -4.99
CA ASP A 122 -12.79 -15.68 -4.12
C ASP A 122 -12.72 -14.83 -2.84
N GLY A 123 -11.63 -14.08 -2.65
CA GLY A 123 -11.44 -13.11 -1.58
C GLY A 123 -10.36 -12.09 -1.94
N ILE A 124 -10.33 -10.94 -1.25
CA ILE A 124 -9.33 -9.88 -1.47
C ILE A 124 -8.71 -9.38 -0.15
N PRO A 125 -7.45 -8.91 -0.16
CA PRO A 125 -6.54 -8.91 -1.30
C PRO A 125 -6.13 -10.33 -1.72
N HIS A 126 -6.00 -10.56 -3.02
CA HIS A 126 -5.53 -11.85 -3.57
C HIS A 126 -4.23 -11.61 -4.32
N PHE A 127 -3.19 -12.29 -3.93
CA PHE A 127 -1.86 -12.19 -4.52
C PHE A 127 -1.58 -13.44 -5.36
N VAL A 128 -1.16 -13.23 -6.60
CA VAL A 128 -0.72 -14.30 -7.52
C VAL A 128 0.72 -14.01 -7.91
N PHE A 129 1.61 -14.94 -7.59
CA PHE A 129 3.03 -14.86 -7.92
C PHE A 129 3.25 -15.59 -9.24
N LEU A 130 3.70 -14.86 -10.25
CA LEU A 130 3.95 -15.37 -11.60
C LEU A 130 5.45 -15.42 -11.88
N GLY A 131 5.89 -16.55 -12.45
CA GLY A 131 7.24 -16.70 -12.99
C GLY A 131 7.47 -15.86 -14.23
N LYS A 132 8.70 -15.92 -14.77
CA LYS A 132 9.10 -15.16 -15.96
C LYS A 132 8.33 -15.57 -17.21
N ASN A 133 7.76 -16.78 -17.25
CA ASN A 133 6.99 -17.28 -18.38
C ASN A 133 5.48 -17.09 -18.18
N GLY A 134 5.06 -16.37 -17.12
CA GLY A 134 3.65 -16.13 -16.80
C GLY A 134 2.94 -17.32 -16.15
N GLU A 135 3.69 -18.37 -15.78
CA GLU A 135 3.19 -19.50 -15.00
C GLU A 135 2.93 -19.09 -13.55
N THR A 136 1.85 -19.60 -12.95
CA THR A 136 1.56 -19.36 -11.55
C THR A 136 2.46 -20.21 -10.66
N ILE A 137 3.28 -19.56 -9.83
CA ILE A 137 4.18 -20.19 -8.86
C ILE A 137 3.47 -20.43 -7.54
N ALA A 138 2.74 -19.42 -7.06
CA ALA A 138 2.06 -19.47 -5.77
C ALA A 138 0.91 -18.45 -5.72
N GLN A 139 0.07 -18.57 -4.70
CA GLN A 139 -0.96 -17.58 -4.38
C GLN A 139 -1.02 -17.33 -2.87
N ALA A 140 -1.56 -16.19 -2.47
CA ALA A 140 -1.87 -15.87 -1.08
C ALA A 140 -3.12 -14.99 -1.02
N ILE A 141 -3.95 -15.14 0.01
CA ILE A 141 -5.18 -14.37 0.18
C ILE A 141 -5.17 -13.72 1.57
N GLY A 142 -5.61 -12.46 1.65
CA GLY A 142 -5.73 -11.71 2.89
C GLY A 142 -4.46 -10.95 3.28
N ASP A 143 -4.49 -10.36 4.49
CA ASP A 143 -3.42 -9.52 5.03
C ASP A 143 -2.06 -10.27 5.02
N GLN A 144 -1.06 -9.66 4.39
CA GLN A 144 0.31 -10.19 4.36
C GLN A 144 1.22 -9.26 5.16
N PRO A 145 1.86 -9.74 6.24
CA PRO A 145 2.87 -8.94 6.93
C PRO A 145 3.99 -8.53 5.96
N ARG A 146 4.44 -7.28 6.03
CA ARG A 146 5.50 -6.75 5.15
C ARG A 146 6.69 -7.68 4.99
N ALA A 147 7.23 -8.21 6.09
CA ALA A 147 8.40 -9.09 6.07
C ALA A 147 8.15 -10.41 5.31
N VAL A 148 6.93 -10.93 5.39
CA VAL A 148 6.50 -12.14 4.67
C VAL A 148 6.43 -11.84 3.17
N MET A 149 5.78 -10.74 2.79
CA MET A 149 5.71 -10.33 1.39
C MET A 149 7.10 -10.05 0.81
N ALA A 150 7.96 -9.32 1.54
CA ALA A 150 9.34 -9.06 1.14
C ALA A 150 10.12 -10.35 0.87
N SER A 151 10.01 -11.34 1.76
CA SER A 151 10.71 -12.62 1.61
C SER A 151 10.23 -13.40 0.37
N ASN A 152 8.93 -13.36 0.08
CA ASN A 152 8.38 -13.97 -1.14
C ASN A 152 8.83 -13.22 -2.40
N LEU A 153 8.89 -11.89 -2.38
CA LEU A 153 9.34 -11.07 -3.50
C LEU A 153 10.82 -11.26 -3.80
N GLU A 154 11.66 -11.34 -2.77
CA GLU A 154 13.08 -11.65 -2.90
C GLU A 154 13.29 -13.03 -3.55
N ALA A 155 12.57 -14.04 -3.06
CA ALA A 155 12.61 -15.38 -3.64
C ALA A 155 12.13 -15.37 -5.10
N LEU A 156 11.05 -14.64 -5.39
CA LEU A 156 10.52 -14.51 -6.75
C LEU A 156 11.52 -13.83 -7.70
N ALA A 157 12.20 -12.77 -7.25
CA ALA A 157 13.20 -12.04 -8.04
C ALA A 157 14.42 -12.92 -8.38
N THR A 158 14.77 -13.83 -7.48
CA THR A 158 15.89 -14.77 -7.61
C THR A 158 15.50 -16.13 -8.18
N ASP A 159 14.26 -16.30 -8.65
CA ASP A 159 13.73 -17.55 -9.23
C ASP A 159 13.84 -18.76 -8.28
N SER A 160 13.69 -18.49 -6.98
CA SER A 160 13.75 -19.46 -5.89
C SER A 160 12.36 -19.82 -5.36
N SER A 161 12.26 -20.90 -4.59
CA SER A 161 10.99 -21.30 -3.97
C SER A 161 10.49 -20.27 -2.96
N LEU A 162 9.21 -19.88 -3.06
CA LEU A 162 8.61 -18.89 -2.15
C LEU A 162 8.44 -19.49 -0.74
N PRO A 163 8.98 -18.85 0.31
CA PRO A 163 9.00 -19.41 1.66
C PRO A 163 7.62 -19.44 2.34
N TYR A 164 6.72 -18.51 1.99
CA TYR A 164 5.45 -18.32 2.71
C TYR A 164 4.20 -18.38 1.82
N ALA A 165 4.36 -18.44 0.50
CA ALA A 165 3.23 -18.56 -0.43
C ALA A 165 3.24 -19.93 -1.10
N GLN A 166 2.05 -20.49 -1.33
CA GLN A 166 1.88 -21.79 -1.97
C GLN A 166 0.68 -21.77 -2.93
N LEU A 167 0.63 -22.72 -3.87
CA LEU A 167 -0.50 -22.83 -4.81
C LEU A 167 -1.81 -23.24 -4.14
N SER A 168 -1.75 -23.79 -2.93
CA SER A 168 -2.91 -24.20 -2.14
C SER A 168 -2.58 -24.03 -0.66
N GLY A 169 -3.56 -23.62 0.14
CA GLY A 169 -3.36 -23.42 1.58
C GLY A 169 -2.95 -24.70 2.29
N GLN A 170 -2.11 -24.58 3.32
CA GLN A 170 -1.76 -25.71 4.18
C GLN A 170 -2.95 -26.05 5.08
N VAL A 171 -3.59 -27.17 4.84
CA VAL A 171 -4.56 -27.72 5.79
C VAL A 171 -3.82 -28.47 6.89
N SER A 172 -4.17 -28.20 8.14
CA SER A 172 -3.68 -29.00 9.26
C SER A 172 -4.19 -30.44 9.10
N LYS A 173 -3.34 -31.43 9.38
CA LYS A 173 -3.77 -32.82 9.46
C LYS A 173 -4.67 -32.97 10.69
N PHE A 174 -5.98 -33.00 10.47
CA PHE A 174 -6.94 -33.29 11.53
C PHE A 174 -7.01 -34.80 11.74
N SER A 175 -6.61 -35.28 12.92
CA SER A 175 -6.90 -36.63 13.38
C SER A 175 -8.11 -36.56 14.30
N ALA A 176 -9.25 -37.09 13.84
CA ALA A 176 -10.45 -37.17 14.66
C ALA A 176 -10.18 -38.05 15.89
N PRO A 177 -10.44 -37.59 17.13
CA PRO A 177 -10.22 -38.40 18.34
C PRO A 177 -11.22 -39.54 18.50
N VAL A 178 -12.27 -39.58 17.67
CA VAL A 178 -13.44 -40.42 17.89
C VAL A 178 -13.69 -41.28 16.66
N THR A 179 -13.51 -42.60 16.82
CA THR A 179 -14.05 -43.58 15.88
C THR A 179 -15.58 -43.50 15.97
N PRO A 180 -16.31 -43.33 14.85
CA PRO A 180 -17.76 -43.37 14.88
C PRO A 180 -18.19 -44.71 15.48
N THR A 181 -18.74 -44.69 16.70
CA THR A 181 -19.50 -45.84 17.19
C THR A 181 -20.74 -45.89 16.32
N ALA A 182 -21.07 -47.07 15.78
CA ALA A 182 -22.28 -47.29 15.01
C ALA A 182 -23.52 -47.22 15.92
N SER A 183 -23.73 -46.10 16.61
CA SER A 183 -24.99 -45.76 17.25
C SER A 183 -25.87 -45.13 16.18
N GLN A 184 -27.00 -45.78 15.97
CA GLN A 184 -27.99 -45.59 14.92
C GLN A 184 -28.82 -44.29 15.06
N GLU A 185 -28.20 -43.22 15.55
CA GLU A 185 -28.79 -41.89 15.60
C GLU A 185 -28.07 -41.01 14.57
N ASP A 186 -28.51 -41.15 13.31
CA ASP A 186 -28.20 -40.17 12.28
C ASP A 186 -29.02 -38.90 12.59
N PRO A 187 -28.40 -37.74 12.87
CA PRO A 187 -29.12 -36.49 13.11
C PRO A 187 -30.00 -36.07 11.92
N ARG A 188 -29.75 -36.59 10.70
CA ARG A 188 -30.56 -36.38 9.50
C ARG A 188 -31.82 -37.23 9.45
N SER A 189 -31.95 -38.23 10.33
CA SER A 189 -33.12 -39.12 10.38
C SER A 189 -34.35 -38.49 11.06
N HIS A 190 -34.20 -37.38 11.78
CA HIS A 190 -35.29 -36.71 12.49
C HIS A 190 -36.25 -35.91 11.58
N GLY A 191 -35.97 -35.80 10.27
CA GLY A 191 -36.76 -34.99 9.33
C GLY A 191 -37.68 -35.77 8.37
N SER A 192 -37.67 -37.10 8.39
CA SER A 192 -38.32 -37.91 7.34
C SER A 192 -39.70 -38.48 7.68
N GLN A 193 -40.40 -37.93 8.67
CA GLN A 193 -41.79 -38.34 8.96
C GLN A 193 -42.74 -37.20 8.62
N VAL A 194 -43.01 -37.02 7.32
CA VAL A 194 -44.25 -36.40 6.84
C VAL A 194 -44.99 -37.48 6.08
N VAL A 195 -45.81 -38.24 6.80
CA VAL A 195 -46.80 -39.16 6.22
C VAL A 195 -48.09 -38.36 6.05
N ASN A 196 -48.49 -38.19 4.77
CA ASN A 196 -49.73 -37.65 4.21
C ASN A 196 -50.61 -36.72 5.05
#